data_AF-A0AAE1RTI4-F1
#
_entry.id   AF-A0AAE1RTI4-F1
#
_cell.length_a   1.000
_cell.length_b   1.000
_cell.length_c   1.000
_cell.angle_alpha   90.00
_cell.angle_beta   90.00
_cell.angle_gamma   90.00
#
_symmetry.space_group_name_H-M   'P 1'
#
loop_
_entity.id
_entity.type
_entity.pdbx_description
1 polymer ?
#
loop_
_entity_poly.entity_id
_entity_poly.type
_entity_poly.pdbx_seq_one_letter_code
_entity_poly.pdbx_strand_id
1 'polypeptide(L)' 'MMLATVVYHIWKEKNMSVFQQKQLSVQCIVKLIIQEIYTRAGKQAKLTIWLNSYNFYPV' A
#
# COMPACT_ATOMS: atom_id res chain seq x y z
N MET A 1 -0.11 4.06 -8.21
CA MET A 1 -0.69 2.90 -7.48
C MET A 1 -0.44 2.98 -5.99
N MET A 2 0.81 3.05 -5.49
CA MET A 2 1.12 3.07 -4.04
C MET A 2 0.61 4.30 -3.28
N LEU A 3 0.77 5.51 -3.84
CA LEU A 3 0.27 6.76 -3.22
C LEU A 3 -1.23 6.72 -2.95
N ALA A 4 -2.02 6.21 -3.89
CA ALA A 4 -3.46 6.04 -3.70
C ALA A 4 -3.79 5.03 -2.59
N THR A 5 -2.99 3.97 -2.42
CA THR A 5 -3.16 2.98 -1.34
C THR A 5 -2.88 3.58 0.03
N VAL A 6 -1.82 4.41 0.13
CA VAL A 6 -1.48 5.13 1.37
C VAL A 6 -2.58 6.13 1.74
N VAL A 7 -3.04 6.95 0.79
CA VAL A 7 -4.11 7.93 1.01
C VAL A 7 -5.42 7.23 1.42
N TYR A 8 -5.75 6.10 0.80
CA TYR A 8 -6.92 5.30 1.16
C TYR A 8 -6.88 4.80 2.60
N HIS A 9 -5.75 4.24 3.05
CA HIS A 9 -5.62 3.75 4.43
C HIS A 9 -5.69 4.88 5.44
N ILE A 10 -5.03 6.02 5.18
CA ILE A 10 -5.10 7.20 6.06
C ILE A 10 -6.53 7.74 6.14
N TRP A 11 -7.24 7.81 5.01
CA TRP A 11 -8.64 8.22 4.98
C TRP A 11 -9.52 7.24 5.75
N LYS A 12 -9.35 5.93 5.55
CA LYS A 12 -10.11 4.87 6.22
C LYS A 12 -9.93 4.91 7.73
N GLU A 13 -8.72 5.13 8.22
CA GLU A 13 -8.40 5.26 9.65
C GLU A 13 -9.04 6.49 10.27
N LYS A 14 -8.95 7.64 9.59
CA LYS A 14 -9.68 8.85 10.02
C LYS A 14 -11.18 8.62 10.07
N ASN A 15 -11.74 7.92 9.08
CA ASN A 15 -13.16 7.62 9.02
C ASN A 15 -13.57 6.65 10.15
N MET A 16 -12.79 5.60 10.42
CA MET A 16 -13.04 4.69 11.55
C MET A 16 -12.91 5.40 12.90
N SER A 17 -11.92 6.26 13.07
CA SER A 17 -11.76 7.01 14.32
C SER A 17 -12.95 7.96 14.57
N VAL A 18 -13.45 8.63 13.54
CA VAL A 18 -14.56 9.60 13.66
C VAL A 18 -15.90 8.89 13.84
N PHE A 19 -16.18 7.84 13.06
CA PHE A 19 -17.50 7.21 13.02
C PHE A 19 -17.64 5.99 13.93
N GLN A 20 -16.55 5.33 14.29
CA GLN A 20 -16.57 4.11 15.12
C GLN A 20 -15.86 4.28 16.46
N GLN A 21 -15.24 5.44 16.73
CA GLN A 21 -14.41 5.70 17.92
C GLN A 21 -13.32 4.64 18.18
N LYS A 22 -12.97 3.87 17.15
CA LYS A 22 -11.91 2.87 17.21
C LYS A 22 -10.65 3.48 16.62
N GLN A 23 -9.60 3.56 17.42
CA GLN A 23 -8.27 3.96 16.97
C GLN A 23 -7.39 2.72 16.83
N LEU A 24 -6.87 2.49 15.64
CA LEU A 24 -5.78 1.55 15.45
C LEU A 24 -4.46 2.27 15.73
N SER A 25 -3.50 1.52 16.26
CA SER A 25 -2.16 2.06 16.48
C SER A 25 -1.51 2.39 15.13
N VAL A 26 -0.71 3.46 15.10
CA VAL A 26 0.05 3.87 13.90
C VAL A 26 0.86 2.70 13.32
N GLN A 27 1.41 1.85 14.19
CA GLN A 27 2.14 0.65 13.80
C GLN A 27 1.29 -0.37 13.03
N CYS A 28 0.02 -0.55 13.41
CA CYS A 28 -0.91 -1.44 12.71
C CYS A 28 -1.21 -0.92 11.29
N ILE A 29 -1.42 0.40 11.16
CA ILE A 29 -1.73 1.05 9.88
C ILE A 29 -0.54 0.90 8.91
N VAL A 30 0.67 1.17 9.40
CA VAL A 30 1.90 1.02 8.62
C VAL A 30 2.09 -0.42 8.14
N LYS A 31 1.86 -1.42 9.02
CA LYS A 31 1.93 -2.84 8.64
C LYS A 31 0.91 -3.21 7.55
N LEU A 32 -0.32 -2.72 7.66
CA LEU A 32 -1.38 -2.93 6.66
C LEU A 32 -1.00 -2.35 5.30
N ILE A 33 -0.49 -1.13 5.27
CA ILE A 33 -0.03 -0.47 4.04
C ILE A 33 1.11 -1.25 3.39
N ILE A 34 2.13 -1.63 4.17
CA ILE A 34 3.28 -2.41 3.67
C ILE A 34 2.82 -3.75 3.11
N GLN A 35 1.95 -4.47 3.83
CA GLN A 35 1.45 -5.77 3.40
C GLN A 35 0.63 -5.67 2.12
N GLU A 36 -0.21 -4.64 1.99
CA GLU A 36 -1.02 -4.45 0.78
C GLU A 36 -0.15 -4.06 -0.42
N ILE A 37 0.84 -3.19 -0.22
CA ILE A 37 1.85 -2.87 -1.23
C ILE A 37 2.58 -4.13 -1.68
N TYR A 38 3.10 -4.91 -0.74
CA TYR A 38 3.84 -6.14 -1.03
C TYR A 38 2.98 -7.16 -1.77
N THR A 39 1.72 -7.34 -1.34
CA THR A 39 0.78 -8.27 -1.97
C THR A 39 0.40 -7.81 -3.38
N ARG A 40 0.18 -6.51 -3.59
CA ARG A 40 -0.11 -5.95 -4.92
C ARG A 40 1.10 -6.02 -5.83
N ALA A 41 2.30 -5.70 -5.33
CA ALA A 41 3.56 -5.83 -6.05
C ALA A 41 3.85 -7.29 -6.44
N GLY A 42 3.66 -8.25 -5.53
CA GLY A 42 3.83 -9.68 -5.79
C GLY A 42 2.82 -10.24 -6.78
N LYS A 43 1.57 -9.75 -6.78
CA LYS A 43 0.57 -10.08 -7.81
C LYS A 43 0.88 -9.44 -9.17
N GLN A 44 1.80 -8.50 -9.22
CA GLN A 44 2.25 -7.82 -10.43
C GLN A 44 3.60 -8.34 -10.94
N ALA A 45 3.78 -9.67 -10.99
CA ALA A 45 4.89 -10.28 -11.73
C ALA A 45 4.98 -9.79 -13.20
N LYS A 46 3.83 -9.44 -13.81
CA LYS A 46 3.77 -8.76 -15.12
C LYS A 46 4.42 -7.37 -15.12
N LEU A 47 4.34 -6.64 -14.01
CA LEU A 47 4.98 -5.33 -13.85
C LEU A 47 6.50 -5.49 -13.70
N THR A 48 6.97 -6.55 -13.05
CA THR A 48 8.41 -6.90 -12.98
C THR A 48 8.97 -7.20 -14.36
N ILE A 49 8.23 -7.94 -15.20
CA ILE A 49 8.60 -8.17 -16.61
C ILE A 49 8.59 -6.85 -17.41
N TRP A 50 7.59 -6.00 -17.19
CA TRP A 50 7.49 -4.69 -17.83
C TRP A 50 8.61 -3.73 -17.42
N LEU A 51 8.98 -3.71 -16.14
CA LEU A 51 10.08 -2.92 -15.58
C LEU A 51 11.44 -3.40 -16.11
N ASN A 52 11.66 -4.72 -16.20
CA ASN A 52 12.84 -5.28 -16.87
C ASN A 52 12.88 -4.91 -18.36
N SER A 53 11.75 -4.90 -19.07
CA SER A 53 11.73 -4.49 -20.49
C SER A 53 11.99 -3.00 -20.72
N TYR A 54 11.73 -2.16 -19.72
CA TYR A 54 11.90 -0.71 -19.82
C TYR A 54 13.20 -0.18 -19.20
N ASN A 55 14.10 -1.06 -18.73
CA ASN A 55 15.49 -0.75 -18.37
C ASN A 55 15.66 0.41 -17.35
N PHE A 56 14.69 0.63 -16.46
CA PHE A 56 14.75 1.71 -15.47
C PHE A 56 15.66 1.42 -14.26
N TYR A 57 16.09 0.17 -14.08
CA TYR A 57 17.00 -0.23 -13.00
C TYR A 57 17.96 -1.33 -13.50
N PRO A 58 19.29 -1.11 -13.45
CA PRO A 58 20.25 -2.19 -13.60
C PRO A 58 20.32 -3.00 -12.29
N VAL A 59 20.40 -4.32 -12.44
CA VAL A 59 20.68 -5.28 -11.36
C VAL A 59 22.10 -5.08 -10.83
#